data_AF-A0A2V8MFP4-F1
#
_entry.id   AF-A0A2V8MFP4-F1
#
_cell.length_a   1.000
_cell.length_b   1.000
_cell.length_c   1.000
_cell.angle_alpha   90.00
_cell.angle_beta   90.00
_cell.angle_gamma   90.00
#
_symmetry.space_group_name_H-M   'P 1'
#
loop_
_entity.id
_entity.type
_entity.pdbx_description
1 polymer ?
#
loop_
_entity_poly.entity_id
_entity_poly.type
_entity_poly.pdbx_seq_one_letter_code
_entity_poly.pdbx_strand_id
1 'polypeptide(L)'
;IVSRIANIEDNNYPYTDYRAPDKKITLRIRDPYSRHTLVGLNEFGLIMFQQFPQILGIRTADYMFDQSALGLETALNSSSYLAKNQTTKISVTSLDRKDKFFEAMVEVENLAGHGLPSGVAFRRAFITFEVLDEKGNVTWASGRTNSVGAIVRGASDEVLPTEFFYDPSTRKQVFQPHYQIITEENQAQIYEELMADTEGKITTSFVGLDRPVKNNRLLPKGWRVDGPFAEITRPHGDAERDADYINASGAPGVDRIMYRIPINDQTRGAVSVRVTLNYQSIPPYYLNQRFTVGQGAETKRLAYLVSHLTVEHTPVENWKLVLVCATRRIGDSANIACAR
;
A
#
# COMPACT_ATOMS: atom_id res chain seq x y z
N ILE A 1 26.79 -10.24 5.87
CA ILE A 1 26.30 -11.19 6.91
C ILE A 1 26.94 -12.54 6.60
N VAL A 2 27.60 -13.14 7.57
CA VAL A 2 28.17 -14.49 7.49
C VAL A 2 27.18 -15.41 8.18
N SER A 3 26.58 -16.38 7.47
CA SER A 3 25.49 -17.21 8.05
C SER A 3 25.50 -18.64 7.53
N ARG A 4 24.99 -19.56 8.36
CA ARG A 4 24.45 -20.85 7.93
C ARG A 4 23.07 -20.60 7.29
N ILE A 5 22.69 -21.40 6.31
CA ILE A 5 21.64 -21.02 5.32
C ILE A 5 20.24 -21.45 5.74
N ALA A 6 20.16 -22.33 6.73
CA ALA A 6 18.91 -22.82 7.26
C ALA A 6 19.10 -23.19 8.73
N ASN A 7 18.00 -23.12 9.49
CA ASN A 7 17.90 -23.75 10.80
C ASN A 7 17.48 -25.20 10.56
N ILE A 8 18.46 -26.11 10.49
CA ILE A 8 18.25 -27.55 10.38
C ILE A 8 18.85 -28.26 11.58
N GLU A 9 18.58 -29.56 11.70
CA GLU A 9 19.36 -30.44 12.54
C GLU A 9 20.81 -30.49 12.02
N ASP A 10 21.67 -29.75 12.71
CA ASP A 10 23.09 -29.60 12.42
C ASP A 10 23.92 -30.03 13.65
N ASN A 11 25.24 -29.95 13.61
CA ASN A 11 26.19 -30.31 14.66
C ASN A 11 25.97 -29.54 15.98
N ASN A 12 25.22 -28.44 15.95
CA ASN A 12 24.86 -27.63 17.11
C ASN A 12 23.42 -27.90 17.61
N TYR A 13 22.66 -28.79 16.98
CA TYR A 13 21.31 -29.15 17.39
C TYR A 13 21.36 -30.10 18.60
N PRO A 14 20.37 -30.06 19.52
CA PRO A 14 20.24 -31.02 20.61
C PRO A 14 20.30 -32.47 20.12
N TYR A 15 20.73 -33.39 20.99
CA TYR A 15 20.82 -34.80 20.63
C TYR A 15 19.46 -35.38 20.21
N THR A 16 19.48 -36.16 19.14
CA THR A 16 18.35 -36.83 18.51
C THR A 16 18.77 -38.26 18.15
N ASP A 17 17.94 -39.24 18.45
CA ASP A 17 18.20 -40.63 18.08
C ASP A 17 18.25 -40.77 16.55
N TYR A 18 19.11 -41.67 16.06
CA TYR A 18 19.30 -41.96 14.63
C TYR A 18 19.77 -40.79 13.76
N ARG A 19 20.33 -39.72 14.35
CA ARG A 19 20.89 -38.59 13.59
C ARG A 19 22.05 -38.99 12.68
N ALA A 20 22.17 -38.32 11.54
CA ALA A 20 23.31 -38.48 10.66
C ALA A 20 24.61 -37.97 11.32
N PRO A 21 25.79 -38.54 10.98
CA PRO A 21 27.07 -38.06 11.52
C PRO A 21 27.33 -36.59 11.18
N ASP A 22 27.92 -35.82 12.11
CA ASP A 22 28.15 -34.37 12.00
C ASP A 22 28.72 -33.95 10.64
N LYS A 23 29.73 -34.65 10.14
CA LYS A 23 30.34 -34.37 8.82
C LYS A 23 29.35 -34.36 7.63
N LYS A 24 28.18 -34.98 7.76
CA LYS A 24 27.12 -35.02 6.76
C LYS A 24 26.06 -33.93 6.95
N ILE A 25 25.98 -33.33 8.14
CA ILE A 25 24.95 -32.35 8.51
C ILE A 25 25.52 -30.95 8.81
N THR A 26 26.83 -30.83 9.08
CA THR A 26 27.56 -29.56 9.28
C THR A 26 27.29 -28.58 8.16
N LEU A 27 26.46 -27.57 8.44
CA LEU A 27 26.20 -26.52 7.48
C LEU A 27 27.44 -25.68 7.28
N ARG A 28 27.78 -25.51 6.00
CA ARG A 28 28.82 -24.58 5.59
C ARG A 28 28.34 -23.16 5.77
N ILE A 29 29.18 -22.36 6.40
CA ILE A 29 29.04 -20.91 6.44
C ILE A 29 29.26 -20.39 5.01
N ARG A 30 28.39 -19.48 4.53
CA ARG A 30 28.57 -18.79 3.25
C ARG A 30 28.88 -17.31 3.44
N ASP A 31 29.79 -16.82 2.59
CA ASP A 31 30.17 -15.42 2.45
C ASP A 31 30.53 -15.13 0.97
N PRO A 32 29.85 -14.20 0.28
CA PRO A 32 28.70 -13.44 0.73
C PRO A 32 27.43 -14.31 0.84
N TYR A 33 26.60 -14.03 1.84
CA TYR A 33 25.24 -14.57 1.94
C TYR A 33 24.20 -13.50 1.61
N SER A 34 23.43 -13.72 0.53
CA SER A 34 22.31 -12.87 0.12
C SER A 34 21.01 -13.37 0.75
N ARG A 35 20.50 -12.63 1.73
CA ARG A 35 19.21 -12.93 2.38
C ARG A 35 18.06 -12.36 1.56
N HIS A 36 17.09 -13.20 1.22
CA HIS A 36 15.79 -12.74 0.71
C HIS A 36 14.84 -12.60 1.90
N THR A 37 14.27 -11.41 2.09
CA THR A 37 13.26 -11.18 3.12
C THR A 37 11.90 -11.40 2.49
N LEU A 38 11.18 -12.45 2.89
CA LEU A 38 9.83 -12.76 2.42
C LEU A 38 8.83 -12.41 3.52
N VAL A 39 8.41 -11.15 3.54
CA VAL A 39 7.36 -10.65 4.45
C VAL A 39 6.35 -9.85 3.65
N GLY A 40 5.07 -10.02 3.97
CA GLY A 40 3.99 -9.22 3.38
C GLY A 40 3.75 -7.92 4.15
N LEU A 41 3.18 -6.92 3.48
CA LEU A 41 2.82 -5.63 4.08
C LEU A 41 1.47 -5.65 4.84
N ASN A 42 0.93 -6.83 5.12
CA ASN A 42 -0.30 -6.95 5.91
C ASN A 42 -0.04 -6.77 7.42
N GLU A 43 0.45 -5.60 7.79
CA GLU A 43 0.81 -5.28 9.17
C GLU A 43 -0.41 -5.27 10.11
N PHE A 44 -1.60 -4.93 9.61
CA PHE A 44 -2.84 -5.11 10.36
C PHE A 44 -3.00 -6.54 10.89
N GLY A 45 -2.68 -7.55 10.08
CA GLY A 45 -2.73 -8.95 10.50
C GLY A 45 -1.70 -9.25 11.60
N LEU A 46 -0.47 -8.75 11.46
CA LEU A 46 0.58 -8.92 12.47
C LEU A 46 0.19 -8.28 13.81
N ILE A 47 -0.39 -7.09 13.77
CA ILE A 47 -0.84 -6.37 14.98
C ILE A 47 -2.06 -7.06 15.59
N MET A 48 -3.01 -7.56 14.78
CA MET A 48 -4.12 -8.39 15.28
C MET A 48 -3.61 -9.67 15.97
N PHE A 49 -2.58 -10.32 15.43
CA PHE A 49 -1.97 -11.50 16.06
C PHE A 49 -1.34 -11.17 17.41
N GLN A 50 -0.74 -9.99 17.53
CA GLN A 50 -0.13 -9.52 18.79
C GLN A 50 -1.19 -9.14 19.84
N GLN A 51 -2.26 -8.45 19.44
CA GLN A 51 -3.28 -7.94 20.37
C GLN A 51 -4.36 -8.95 20.73
N PHE A 52 -4.66 -9.91 19.84
CA PHE A 52 -5.73 -10.89 20.02
C PHE A 52 -5.29 -12.36 19.92
N PRO A 53 -4.15 -12.76 20.52
CA PRO A 53 -3.61 -14.10 20.34
C PRO A 53 -4.58 -15.19 20.84
N GLN A 54 -5.31 -14.94 21.94
CA GLN A 54 -6.28 -15.90 22.49
C GLN A 54 -7.49 -16.10 21.58
N ILE A 55 -8.01 -15.03 20.96
CA ILE A 55 -9.16 -15.10 20.04
C ILE A 55 -8.77 -15.82 18.75
N LEU A 56 -7.52 -15.64 18.32
CA LEU A 56 -6.97 -16.20 17.09
C LEU A 56 -6.32 -17.57 17.29
N GLY A 57 -6.23 -18.06 18.54
CA GLY A 57 -5.61 -19.35 18.87
C GLY A 57 -4.11 -19.40 18.60
N ILE A 58 -3.43 -18.25 18.67
CA ILE A 58 -2.00 -18.12 18.35
C ILE A 58 -1.19 -18.19 19.64
N ARG A 59 -0.13 -19.01 19.63
CA ARG A 59 0.86 -19.04 20.70
C ARG A 59 1.78 -17.82 20.58
N THR A 60 1.92 -17.07 21.66
CA THR A 60 2.83 -15.91 21.72
C THR A 60 4.25 -16.28 22.14
N ALA A 61 4.47 -17.52 22.57
CA ALA A 61 5.77 -18.10 22.85
C ALA A 61 5.87 -19.49 22.19
N ASP A 62 7.05 -19.81 21.67
CA ASP A 62 7.33 -21.09 21.04
C ASP A 62 8.63 -21.64 21.62
N TYR A 63 8.56 -22.87 22.14
CA TYR A 63 9.68 -23.56 22.80
C TYR A 63 10.81 -23.93 21.83
N MET A 64 10.54 -23.91 20.52
CA MET A 64 11.52 -24.13 19.47
C MET A 64 12.37 -22.89 19.17
N PHE A 65 11.99 -21.74 19.72
CA PHE A 65 12.77 -20.52 19.62
C PHE A 65 13.33 -20.17 21.00
N ASP A 66 14.45 -19.45 21.03
CA ASP A 66 14.95 -18.84 22.26
C ASP A 66 13.82 -18.01 22.90
N GLN A 67 13.71 -18.01 24.23
CA GLN A 67 12.67 -17.26 24.94
C GLN A 67 12.78 -15.75 24.67
N SER A 68 13.91 -15.27 24.15
CA SER A 68 14.10 -13.89 23.68
C SER A 68 13.61 -13.63 22.24
N ALA A 69 13.13 -14.64 21.51
CA ALA A 69 12.73 -14.50 20.11
C ALA A 69 11.29 -13.98 19.97
N LEU A 70 11.16 -12.69 19.67
CA LEU A 70 9.87 -12.03 19.44
C LEU A 70 9.49 -12.12 17.96
N GLY A 71 9.01 -13.30 17.54
CA GLY A 71 8.75 -13.61 16.11
C GLY A 71 7.78 -12.63 15.43
N LEU A 72 6.65 -12.32 16.08
CA LEU A 72 5.67 -11.36 15.55
C LEU A 72 6.22 -9.93 15.47
N GLU A 73 7.04 -9.51 16.43
CA GLU A 73 7.68 -8.20 16.42
C GLU A 73 8.76 -8.12 15.34
N THR A 74 9.55 -9.19 15.19
CA THR A 74 10.56 -9.30 14.13
C THR A 74 9.91 -9.24 12.74
N ALA A 75 8.76 -9.91 12.57
CA ALA A 75 7.99 -9.85 11.33
C ALA A 75 7.44 -8.45 11.05
N LEU A 76 6.91 -7.77 12.07
CA LEU A 76 6.41 -6.39 11.95
C LEU A 76 7.54 -5.42 11.60
N ASN A 77 8.66 -5.47 12.32
CA ASN A 77 9.84 -4.65 12.05
C ASN A 77 10.40 -4.89 10.65
N SER A 78 10.46 -6.16 10.20
CA SER A 78 10.91 -6.51 8.86
C SER A 78 9.95 -6.01 7.78
N SER A 79 8.63 -6.11 8.02
CA SER A 79 7.58 -5.61 7.12
C SER A 79 7.68 -4.09 6.98
N SER A 80 7.79 -3.38 8.09
CA SER A 80 7.93 -1.92 8.14
C SER A 80 9.21 -1.44 7.46
N TYR A 81 10.32 -2.17 7.63
CA TYR A 81 11.56 -1.86 6.93
C TYR A 81 11.42 -2.05 5.42
N LEU A 82 10.82 -3.16 4.98
CA LEU A 82 10.59 -3.45 3.56
C LEU A 82 9.65 -2.42 2.91
N ALA A 83 8.56 -2.07 3.60
CA ALA A 83 7.61 -1.04 3.18
C ALA A 83 8.32 0.29 2.90
N LYS A 84 9.16 0.74 3.84
CA LYS A 84 9.77 2.07 3.84
C LYS A 84 10.99 2.21 2.94
N ASN A 85 11.69 1.12 2.66
CA ASN A 85 13.02 1.20 2.03
C ASN A 85 13.16 0.40 0.73
N GLN A 86 12.30 -0.59 0.49
CA GLN A 86 12.50 -1.57 -0.60
C GLN A 86 11.27 -1.79 -1.48
N THR A 87 10.13 -1.16 -1.16
CA THR A 87 8.89 -1.37 -1.91
C THR A 87 8.73 -0.38 -3.05
N THR A 88 9.01 0.90 -2.80
CA THR A 88 8.65 1.99 -3.72
C THR A 88 9.41 3.27 -3.39
N LYS A 89 9.42 4.23 -4.33
CA LYS A 89 9.82 5.62 -4.07
C LYS A 89 8.73 6.56 -4.57
N ILE A 90 8.66 7.74 -3.97
CA ILE A 90 7.84 8.86 -4.45
C ILE A 90 8.71 10.10 -4.54
N SER A 91 8.49 10.92 -5.56
CA SER A 91 9.18 12.20 -5.71
C SER A 91 8.31 13.22 -6.41
N VAL A 92 8.55 14.50 -6.12
CA VAL A 92 8.03 15.62 -6.91
C VAL A 92 9.13 16.03 -7.88
N THR A 93 8.96 15.76 -9.17
CA THR A 93 9.99 15.96 -10.21
C THR A 93 9.99 17.38 -10.77
N SER A 94 8.86 18.09 -10.69
CA SER A 94 8.76 19.55 -10.88
C SER A 94 7.72 20.15 -9.95
N LEU A 95 7.92 21.41 -9.57
CA LEU A 95 6.93 22.22 -8.84
C LEU A 95 7.05 23.66 -9.32
N ASP A 96 6.08 24.08 -10.14
CA ASP A 96 6.08 25.37 -10.81
C ASP A 96 4.84 26.17 -10.45
N ARG A 97 5.04 27.45 -10.14
CA ARG A 97 3.95 28.41 -10.00
C ARG A 97 3.71 29.08 -11.36
N LYS A 98 2.51 28.96 -11.88
CA LYS A 98 2.01 29.69 -13.06
C LYS A 98 1.04 30.79 -12.63
N ASP A 99 0.50 31.56 -13.57
CA ASP A 99 -0.38 32.69 -13.25
C ASP A 99 -1.67 32.28 -12.52
N LYS A 100 -2.28 31.15 -12.93
CA LYS A 100 -3.59 30.69 -12.43
C LYS A 100 -3.55 29.40 -11.64
N PHE A 101 -2.43 28.68 -11.63
CA PHE A 101 -2.32 27.39 -10.98
C PHE A 101 -0.88 27.08 -10.54
N PHE A 102 -0.75 26.21 -9.56
CA PHE A 102 0.47 25.45 -9.30
C PHE A 102 0.45 24.17 -10.11
N GLU A 103 1.58 23.78 -10.67
CA GLU A 103 1.74 22.50 -11.34
C GLU A 103 2.84 21.72 -10.65
N ALA A 104 2.51 20.52 -10.16
CA ALA A 104 3.44 19.61 -9.54
C ALA A 104 3.42 18.28 -10.28
N MET A 105 4.56 17.83 -10.77
CA MET A 105 4.70 16.49 -11.34
C MET A 105 5.13 15.53 -10.25
N VAL A 106 4.31 14.53 -9.97
CA VAL A 106 4.59 13.49 -8.98
C VAL A 106 4.92 12.20 -9.71
N GLU A 107 6.06 11.61 -9.36
CA GLU A 107 6.48 10.30 -9.88
C GLU A 107 6.48 9.27 -8.75
N VAL A 108 5.84 8.14 -8.99
CA VAL A 108 5.87 6.97 -8.09
C VAL A 108 6.61 5.83 -8.79
N GLU A 109 7.66 5.30 -8.17
CA GLU A 109 8.47 4.20 -8.70
C GLU A 109 8.16 2.91 -7.93
N ASN A 110 7.86 1.83 -8.64
CA ASN A 110 7.73 0.48 -8.10
C ASN A 110 9.10 -0.22 -8.09
N LEU A 111 9.60 -0.56 -6.90
CA LEU A 111 10.87 -1.28 -6.73
C LEU A 111 10.66 -2.81 -6.65
N ALA A 112 9.41 -3.27 -6.53
CA ALA A 112 9.09 -4.68 -6.50
C ALA A 112 9.15 -5.31 -7.91
N GLY A 113 9.44 -6.61 -7.95
CA GLY A 113 9.41 -7.41 -9.18
C GLY A 113 8.01 -7.83 -9.65
N HIS A 114 6.95 -7.28 -9.06
CA HIS A 114 5.54 -7.56 -9.35
C HIS A 114 4.71 -6.27 -9.25
N GLY A 115 3.41 -6.34 -9.57
CA GLY A 115 2.50 -5.20 -9.41
C GLY A 115 2.48 -4.66 -7.97
N LEU A 116 2.35 -3.34 -7.80
CA LEU A 116 2.25 -2.70 -6.48
C LEU A 116 0.90 -1.96 -6.35
N PRO A 117 0.05 -2.33 -5.38
CA PRO A 117 0.16 -3.49 -4.48
C PRO A 117 -0.21 -4.84 -5.12
N SER A 118 0.52 -5.92 -4.82
CA SER A 118 0.17 -7.28 -5.29
C SER A 118 -0.75 -8.04 -4.33
N GLY A 119 -1.12 -9.25 -4.72
CA GLY A 119 -1.94 -10.18 -3.94
C GLY A 119 -3.42 -10.06 -4.27
N VAL A 120 -4.24 -10.07 -3.24
CA VAL A 120 -5.71 -10.05 -3.35
C VAL A 120 -6.21 -8.68 -3.82
N ALA A 121 -7.27 -8.66 -4.64
CA ALA A 121 -7.72 -7.45 -5.36
C ALA A 121 -7.98 -6.22 -4.47
N PHE A 122 -8.51 -6.42 -3.26
CA PHE A 122 -8.87 -5.31 -2.35
C PHE A 122 -7.68 -4.59 -1.69
N ARG A 123 -6.43 -4.99 -1.94
CA ARG A 123 -5.27 -4.22 -1.46
C ARG A 123 -5.18 -2.93 -2.28
N ARG A 124 -5.00 -1.78 -1.62
CA ARG A 124 -4.81 -0.50 -2.32
C ARG A 124 -3.59 0.27 -1.83
N ALA A 125 -2.94 0.98 -2.74
CA ALA A 125 -2.04 2.08 -2.43
C ALA A 125 -2.62 3.39 -2.98
N PHE A 126 -2.36 4.52 -2.36
CA PHE A 126 -2.91 5.80 -2.80
C PHE A 126 -2.03 6.97 -2.40
N ILE A 127 -2.07 8.03 -3.20
CA ILE A 127 -1.31 9.26 -2.96
C ILE A 127 -2.14 10.19 -2.09
N THR A 128 -1.57 10.62 -0.97
CA THR A 128 -2.00 11.85 -0.29
C THR A 128 -1.12 13.00 -0.81
N PHE A 129 -1.73 13.99 -1.45
CA PHE A 129 -1.07 15.20 -1.92
C PHE A 129 -1.57 16.39 -1.11
N GLU A 130 -0.66 17.16 -0.54
CA GLU A 130 -0.97 18.32 0.30
C GLU A 130 -0.17 19.54 -0.18
N VAL A 131 -0.85 20.66 -0.36
CA VAL A 131 -0.25 21.97 -0.60
C VAL A 131 -0.10 22.69 0.73
N LEU A 132 1.09 23.23 0.99
CA LEU A 132 1.45 23.81 2.29
C LEU A 132 1.81 25.30 2.15
N ASP A 133 1.31 26.10 3.09
CA ASP A 133 1.72 27.50 3.28
C ASP A 133 3.08 27.63 4.00
N GLU A 134 3.56 28.86 4.21
CA GLU A 134 4.83 29.12 4.92
C GLU A 134 4.87 28.61 6.36
N LYS A 135 3.71 28.47 7.00
CA LYS A 135 3.55 27.97 8.37
C LYS A 135 3.42 26.44 8.42
N GLY A 136 3.35 25.78 7.26
CA GLY A 136 3.16 24.34 7.15
C GLY A 136 1.69 23.89 7.24
N ASN A 137 0.73 24.82 7.17
CA ASN A 137 -0.69 24.46 7.14
C ASN A 137 -1.08 23.94 5.75
N VAL A 138 -1.96 22.93 5.74
CA VAL A 138 -2.53 22.38 4.50
C VAL A 138 -3.59 23.34 3.96
N THR A 139 -3.36 23.90 2.77
CA THR A 139 -4.28 24.84 2.09
C THR A 139 -5.11 24.19 0.99
N TRP A 140 -4.70 23.02 0.52
CA TRP A 140 -5.41 22.19 -0.47
C TRP A 140 -4.90 20.76 -0.33
N ALA A 141 -5.78 19.77 -0.50
CA ALA A 141 -5.34 18.39 -0.50
C ALA A 141 -6.17 17.47 -1.39
N SER A 142 -5.59 16.32 -1.72
CA SER A 142 -6.32 15.19 -2.26
C SER A 142 -5.78 13.87 -1.69
N GLY A 143 -6.65 12.87 -1.57
CA GLY A 143 -6.29 11.54 -1.08
C GLY A 143 -5.92 11.50 0.40
N ARG A 144 -6.37 12.48 1.19
CA ARG A 144 -6.32 12.40 2.66
C ARG A 144 -7.30 11.33 3.16
N THR A 145 -7.08 10.87 4.38
CA THR A 145 -7.98 9.93 5.06
C THR A 145 -8.43 10.48 6.39
N ASN A 146 -9.61 10.08 6.85
CA ASN A 146 -10.02 10.27 8.25
C ASN A 146 -9.36 9.23 9.18
N SER A 147 -9.73 9.24 10.46
CA SER A 147 -9.15 8.34 11.49
C SER A 147 -9.41 6.85 11.26
N VAL A 148 -10.46 6.50 10.51
CA VAL A 148 -10.77 5.11 10.13
C VAL A 148 -10.23 4.74 8.75
N GLY A 149 -9.40 5.60 8.13
CA GLY A 149 -8.73 5.32 6.87
C GLY A 149 -9.60 5.50 5.62
N ALA A 150 -10.81 6.06 5.73
CA ALA A 150 -11.64 6.36 4.57
C ALA A 150 -11.12 7.60 3.85
N ILE A 151 -11.07 7.58 2.53
CA ILE A 151 -10.57 8.72 1.74
C ILE A 151 -11.60 9.86 1.77
N VAL A 152 -11.13 11.07 2.08
CA VAL A 152 -11.96 12.26 2.26
C VAL A 152 -11.63 13.36 1.24
N ARG A 153 -12.56 14.28 1.02
CA ARG A 153 -12.37 15.46 0.17
C ARG A 153 -11.49 16.50 0.88
N GLY A 154 -10.38 16.85 0.25
CA GLY A 154 -9.63 18.06 0.63
C GLY A 154 -9.12 18.04 2.06
N ALA A 155 -9.27 19.19 2.72
CA ALA A 155 -8.96 19.34 4.13
C ALA A 155 -10.09 18.88 5.09
N SER A 156 -11.26 18.50 4.56
CA SER A 156 -12.45 18.14 5.33
C SER A 156 -12.48 16.66 5.75
N ASP A 157 -13.46 16.28 6.57
CA ASP A 157 -13.76 14.87 6.90
C ASP A 157 -14.88 14.28 6.01
N GLU A 158 -15.28 14.97 4.93
CA GLU A 158 -16.30 14.48 3.99
C GLU A 158 -15.76 13.27 3.22
N VAL A 159 -16.26 12.07 3.52
CA VAL A 159 -15.88 10.84 2.81
C VAL A 159 -16.33 10.90 1.36
N LEU A 160 -15.43 10.56 0.43
CA LEU A 160 -15.74 10.56 -1.00
C LEU A 160 -16.78 9.46 -1.33
N PRO A 161 -17.78 9.72 -2.19
CA PRO A 161 -18.72 8.69 -2.63
C PRO A 161 -18.06 7.45 -3.27
N THR A 162 -16.88 7.65 -3.85
CA THR A 162 -16.05 6.58 -4.42
C THR A 162 -15.48 5.63 -3.38
N GLU A 163 -15.41 6.01 -2.09
CA GLU A 163 -14.86 5.15 -1.02
C GLU A 163 -15.69 3.88 -0.86
N PHE A 164 -17.02 3.96 -0.95
CA PHE A 164 -17.92 2.79 -0.78
C PHE A 164 -18.63 2.39 -2.07
N PHE A 165 -18.06 2.79 -3.21
CA PHE A 165 -18.53 2.44 -4.55
C PHE A 165 -19.98 2.82 -4.87
N TYR A 166 -20.53 3.84 -4.22
CA TYR A 166 -21.92 4.23 -4.42
C TYR A 166 -22.12 5.73 -4.25
N ASP A 167 -22.66 6.36 -5.29
CA ASP A 167 -23.08 7.76 -5.24
C ASP A 167 -24.59 7.83 -4.94
N PRO A 168 -24.98 8.32 -3.76
CA PRO A 168 -26.39 8.41 -3.38
C PRO A 168 -27.19 9.39 -4.23
N SER A 169 -26.54 10.38 -4.84
CA SER A 169 -27.22 11.40 -5.66
C SER A 169 -27.61 10.84 -7.03
N THR A 170 -26.73 10.07 -7.66
CA THR A 170 -26.97 9.46 -8.98
C THR A 170 -27.49 8.02 -8.90
N ARG A 171 -27.42 7.40 -7.72
CA ARG A 171 -27.73 5.98 -7.45
C ARG A 171 -26.91 5.02 -8.32
N LYS A 172 -25.67 5.38 -8.64
CA LYS A 172 -24.77 4.59 -9.49
C LYS A 172 -23.53 4.16 -8.72
N GLN A 173 -22.91 3.08 -9.21
CA GLN A 173 -21.57 2.72 -8.76
C GLN A 173 -20.57 3.75 -9.26
N VAL A 174 -19.69 4.20 -8.37
CA VAL A 174 -18.66 5.20 -8.66
C VAL A 174 -17.34 4.76 -8.03
N PHE A 175 -16.22 5.03 -8.67
CA PHE A 175 -14.90 4.75 -8.13
C PHE A 175 -13.91 5.79 -8.66
N GLN A 176 -12.73 5.90 -8.05
CA GLN A 176 -11.68 6.79 -8.55
C GLN A 176 -11.07 6.16 -9.82
N PRO A 177 -11.10 6.84 -11.00
CA PRO A 177 -10.40 6.37 -12.19
C PRO A 177 -8.88 6.39 -11.99
N HIS A 178 -8.13 5.97 -13.01
CA HIS A 178 -6.69 6.23 -13.05
C HIS A 178 -6.47 7.64 -13.62
N TYR A 179 -5.85 8.51 -12.83
CA TYR A 179 -5.59 9.91 -13.20
C TYR A 179 -4.16 10.08 -13.73
N GLN A 180 -4.05 10.77 -14.86
CA GLN A 180 -2.79 11.40 -15.30
C GLN A 180 -2.73 12.88 -14.87
N ILE A 181 -3.89 13.50 -14.64
CA ILE A 181 -4.02 14.89 -14.19
C ILE A 181 -5.05 14.96 -13.07
N ILE A 182 -4.68 15.57 -11.94
CA ILE A 182 -5.56 15.85 -10.79
C ILE A 182 -5.71 17.36 -10.63
N THR A 183 -6.94 17.84 -10.60
CA THR A 183 -7.29 19.28 -10.48
C THR A 183 -8.21 19.59 -9.31
N GLU A 184 -8.86 18.58 -8.72
CA GLU A 184 -9.89 18.76 -7.70
C GLU A 184 -9.62 17.91 -6.44
N GLU A 185 -10.06 18.41 -5.29
CA GLU A 185 -9.82 17.79 -3.98
C GLU A 185 -10.51 16.44 -3.76
N ASN A 186 -11.46 16.08 -4.63
CA ASN A 186 -12.18 14.80 -4.64
C ASN A 186 -11.59 13.77 -5.62
N GLN A 187 -10.49 14.09 -6.30
CA GLN A 187 -9.82 13.20 -7.26
C GLN A 187 -8.56 12.61 -6.63
N ALA A 188 -8.64 11.36 -6.18
CA ALA A 188 -7.54 10.67 -5.51
C ALA A 188 -6.91 9.63 -6.43
N GLN A 189 -5.59 9.67 -6.62
CA GLN A 189 -4.87 8.60 -7.33
C GLN A 189 -4.78 7.37 -6.42
N ILE A 190 -5.53 6.33 -6.78
CA ILE A 190 -5.55 5.04 -6.08
C ILE A 190 -5.09 3.94 -7.03
N TYR A 191 -4.03 3.25 -6.64
CA TYR A 191 -3.49 2.03 -7.25
C TYR A 191 -4.17 0.81 -6.64
N GLU A 192 -5.07 0.20 -7.39
CA GLU A 192 -5.90 -0.90 -6.92
C GLU A 192 -6.40 -1.78 -8.07
N GLU A 193 -6.92 -2.95 -7.70
CA GLU A 193 -7.70 -3.81 -8.58
C GLU A 193 -9.14 -3.84 -8.10
N LEU A 194 -10.08 -3.49 -8.97
CA LEU A 194 -11.50 -3.58 -8.73
C LEU A 194 -12.08 -4.64 -9.65
N MET A 195 -12.79 -5.59 -9.06
CA MET A 195 -13.48 -6.67 -9.74
C MET A 195 -14.97 -6.53 -9.53
N ALA A 196 -15.75 -6.89 -10.54
CA ALA A 196 -17.19 -7.03 -10.44
C ALA A 196 -17.59 -8.50 -10.32
N ASP A 197 -18.75 -8.73 -9.70
CA ASP A 197 -19.47 -10.00 -9.78
C ASP A 197 -20.24 -10.16 -11.10
N THR A 198 -20.92 -11.30 -11.24
CA THR A 198 -21.72 -11.64 -12.41
C THR A 198 -22.93 -10.71 -12.63
N GLU A 199 -23.34 -9.94 -11.62
CA GLU A 199 -24.37 -8.90 -11.71
C GLU A 199 -23.77 -7.53 -12.07
N GLY A 200 -22.45 -7.44 -12.20
CA GLY A 200 -21.73 -6.21 -12.47
C GLY A 200 -21.51 -5.30 -11.26
N LYS A 201 -21.70 -5.80 -10.03
CA LYS A 201 -21.45 -5.04 -8.80
C LYS A 201 -20.00 -5.21 -8.36
N ILE A 202 -19.35 -4.12 -7.96
CA ILE A 202 -17.97 -4.14 -7.45
C ILE A 202 -17.94 -4.95 -6.14
N THR A 203 -17.10 -5.96 -6.10
CA THR A 203 -17.06 -6.92 -5.00
C THR A 203 -15.63 -7.26 -4.57
N THR A 204 -15.50 -7.54 -3.28
CA THR A 204 -14.29 -8.11 -2.67
C THR A 204 -14.46 -9.59 -2.32
N SER A 205 -15.59 -10.21 -2.71
CA SER A 205 -15.84 -11.63 -2.45
C SER A 205 -14.99 -12.51 -3.37
N PHE A 206 -14.10 -13.32 -2.79
CA PHE A 206 -13.26 -14.24 -3.57
C PHE A 206 -14.04 -15.20 -4.47
N VAL A 207 -15.17 -15.70 -3.99
CA VAL A 207 -16.04 -16.60 -4.75
C VAL A 207 -17.00 -15.86 -5.70
N GLY A 208 -17.02 -14.53 -5.64
CA GLY A 208 -17.84 -13.69 -6.49
C GLY A 208 -17.05 -12.87 -7.50
N LEU A 209 -15.72 -13.02 -7.60
CA LEU A 209 -14.92 -12.33 -8.61
C LEU A 209 -15.25 -12.92 -9.98
N ASP A 210 -15.69 -12.08 -10.91
CA ASP A 210 -16.04 -12.49 -12.28
C ASP A 210 -15.18 -11.75 -13.32
N ARG A 211 -15.25 -10.41 -13.34
CA ARG A 211 -14.61 -9.61 -14.38
C ARG A 211 -13.88 -8.38 -13.84
N PRO A 212 -12.75 -7.98 -14.43
CA PRO A 212 -12.05 -6.77 -14.05
C PRO A 212 -12.85 -5.51 -14.44
N VAL A 213 -12.91 -4.56 -13.51
CA VAL A 213 -13.48 -3.22 -13.72
C VAL A 213 -12.35 -2.20 -13.90
N LYS A 214 -11.32 -2.30 -13.05
CA LYS A 214 -10.14 -1.43 -13.03
C LYS A 214 -8.97 -2.25 -12.52
N ASN A 215 -7.80 -2.12 -13.13
CA ASN A 215 -6.55 -2.58 -12.56
C ASN A 215 -5.47 -1.59 -13.00
N ASN A 216 -5.14 -0.65 -12.12
CA ASN A 216 -4.08 0.33 -12.35
C ASN A 216 -2.97 0.16 -11.33
N ARG A 217 -2.78 -1.04 -10.78
CA ARG A 217 -1.64 -1.31 -9.90
C ARG A 217 -0.34 -1.00 -10.64
N LEU A 218 0.61 -0.36 -9.97
CA LEU A 218 1.89 0.03 -10.55
C LEU A 218 2.60 -1.20 -11.09
N LEU A 219 2.85 -1.24 -12.40
CA LEU A 219 3.53 -2.37 -13.02
C LEU A 219 4.99 -2.46 -12.55
N PRO A 220 5.59 -3.66 -12.51
CA PRO A 220 7.01 -3.78 -12.28
C PRO A 220 7.80 -3.31 -13.50
N LYS A 221 9.02 -2.81 -13.26
CA LYS A 221 9.95 -2.46 -14.33
C LYS A 221 10.19 -3.65 -15.25
N GLY A 222 10.02 -3.44 -16.56
CA GLY A 222 10.22 -4.45 -17.59
C GLY A 222 8.99 -5.31 -17.90
N TRP A 223 7.83 -5.07 -17.28
CA TRP A 223 6.57 -5.70 -17.70
C TRP A 223 6.29 -5.37 -19.18
N ARG A 224 5.87 -6.34 -19.98
CA ARG A 224 5.54 -6.15 -21.40
C ARG A 224 4.21 -6.79 -21.75
N VAL A 225 3.49 -6.17 -22.70
CA VAL A 225 2.22 -6.69 -23.23
C VAL A 225 2.36 -8.04 -23.95
N ASP A 226 3.54 -8.31 -24.51
CA ASP A 226 3.91 -9.58 -25.15
C ASP A 226 4.70 -10.51 -24.22
N GLY A 227 4.82 -10.13 -22.95
CA GLY A 227 5.56 -10.87 -21.95
C GLY A 227 4.79 -12.09 -21.42
N PRO A 228 5.48 -13.00 -20.72
CA PRO A 228 4.83 -14.11 -20.03
C PRO A 228 3.76 -13.58 -19.05
N PHE A 229 2.60 -14.24 -19.04
CA PHE A 229 1.49 -13.90 -18.15
C PHE A 229 0.94 -12.47 -18.29
N ALA A 230 1.23 -11.78 -19.39
CA ALA A 230 0.69 -10.44 -19.64
C ALA A 230 -0.85 -10.42 -19.66
N GLU A 231 -1.49 -11.49 -20.13
CA GLU A 231 -2.95 -11.64 -20.13
C GLU A 231 -3.58 -11.45 -18.74
N ILE A 232 -2.93 -11.98 -17.69
CA ILE A 232 -3.45 -11.93 -16.31
C ILE A 232 -2.85 -10.80 -15.47
N THR A 233 -1.74 -10.19 -15.92
CA THR A 233 -1.03 -9.12 -15.19
C THR A 233 -1.20 -7.74 -15.81
N ARG A 234 -1.87 -7.65 -16.97
CA ARG A 234 -2.12 -6.38 -17.66
C ARG A 234 -2.94 -5.42 -16.81
N PRO A 235 -2.76 -4.12 -17.04
CA PRO A 235 -3.71 -3.13 -16.54
C PRO A 235 -5.10 -3.35 -17.16
N HIS A 236 -6.11 -2.79 -16.50
CA HIS A 236 -7.49 -2.72 -16.97
C HIS A 236 -8.07 -1.33 -16.73
N GLY A 237 -8.95 -0.90 -17.62
CA GLY A 237 -9.55 0.43 -17.57
C GLY A 237 -8.61 1.51 -18.10
N ASP A 238 -8.61 2.70 -17.47
CA ASP A 238 -7.90 3.87 -17.99
C ASP A 238 -6.38 3.70 -18.10
N ALA A 239 -5.77 2.88 -17.23
CA ALA A 239 -4.33 2.59 -17.25
C ALA A 239 -3.89 1.83 -18.52
N GLU A 240 -4.80 1.21 -19.27
CA GLU A 240 -4.48 0.60 -20.58
C GLU A 240 -4.12 1.65 -21.65
N ARG A 241 -4.33 2.94 -21.37
CA ARG A 241 -4.05 4.05 -22.28
C ARG A 241 -2.92 4.94 -21.78
N ASP A 242 -2.36 4.62 -20.62
CA ASP A 242 -1.26 5.38 -20.04
C ASP A 242 0.08 4.97 -20.66
N ALA A 243 0.84 5.96 -21.12
CA ALA A 243 2.15 5.78 -21.73
C ALA A 243 3.17 5.14 -20.77
N ASP A 244 3.00 5.36 -19.46
CA ASP A 244 3.84 4.74 -18.44
C ASP A 244 3.51 3.25 -18.22
N TYR A 245 2.40 2.74 -18.77
CA TYR A 245 1.98 1.33 -18.69
C TYR A 245 2.17 0.56 -20.00
N ILE A 246 1.94 1.22 -21.16
CA ILE A 246 1.90 0.56 -22.48
C ILE A 246 3.22 0.57 -23.25
N ASN A 247 4.34 0.84 -22.59
CA ASN A 247 5.64 0.95 -23.26
C ASN A 247 6.05 -0.38 -23.93
N ALA A 248 6.26 -0.34 -25.25
CA ALA A 248 6.65 -1.51 -26.06
C ALA A 248 8.01 -2.10 -25.67
N SER A 249 8.93 -1.29 -25.12
CA SER A 249 10.22 -1.74 -24.59
C SER A 249 10.12 -2.29 -23.16
N GLY A 250 8.91 -2.26 -22.59
CA GLY A 250 8.58 -2.64 -21.23
C GLY A 250 8.29 -1.43 -20.35
N ALA A 251 7.33 -1.60 -19.43
CA ALA A 251 6.92 -0.58 -18.48
C ALA A 251 8.15 -0.10 -17.69
N PRO A 252 8.36 1.22 -17.54
CA PRO A 252 9.48 1.77 -16.77
C PRO A 252 9.41 1.40 -15.28
N GLY A 253 8.25 0.94 -14.79
CA GLY A 253 8.00 0.70 -13.37
C GLY A 253 7.69 1.99 -12.62
N VAL A 254 7.18 3.01 -13.31
CA VAL A 254 6.78 4.29 -12.72
C VAL A 254 5.37 4.67 -13.17
N ASP A 255 4.76 5.62 -12.47
CA ASP A 255 3.57 6.37 -12.89
C ASP A 255 3.81 7.85 -12.61
N ARG A 256 3.45 8.72 -13.54
CA ARG A 256 3.63 10.18 -13.45
C ARG A 256 2.28 10.90 -13.48
N ILE A 257 1.96 11.59 -12.39
CA ILE A 257 0.70 12.29 -12.21
C ILE A 257 0.97 13.78 -12.07
N MET A 258 0.28 14.57 -12.90
CA MET A 258 0.32 16.02 -12.82
C MET A 258 -0.79 16.52 -11.88
N TYR A 259 -0.40 17.17 -10.80
CA TYR A 259 -1.33 17.93 -9.96
C TYR A 259 -1.35 19.37 -10.44
N ARG A 260 -2.51 19.84 -10.89
CA ARG A 260 -2.73 21.22 -11.31
C ARG A 260 -3.71 21.90 -10.38
N ILE A 261 -3.18 22.64 -9.41
CA ILE A 261 -3.94 23.21 -8.30
C ILE A 261 -4.27 24.67 -8.62
N PRO A 262 -5.55 25.09 -8.65
CA PRO A 262 -5.89 26.48 -8.92
C PRO A 262 -5.34 27.42 -7.85
N ILE A 263 -4.82 28.57 -8.27
CA ILE A 263 -4.46 29.68 -7.38
C ILE A 263 -5.73 30.44 -7.03
N ASN A 264 -6.12 30.41 -5.77
CA ASN A 264 -7.25 31.13 -5.20
C ASN A 264 -6.88 31.68 -3.82
N ASP A 265 -7.84 32.23 -3.08
CA ASP A 265 -7.57 32.83 -1.76
C ASP A 265 -6.99 31.84 -0.74
N GLN A 266 -7.31 30.55 -0.84
CA GLN A 266 -6.79 29.52 0.04
C GLN A 266 -5.36 29.12 -0.36
N THR A 267 -5.09 28.95 -1.65
CA THR A 267 -3.81 28.40 -2.14
C THR A 267 -2.78 29.47 -2.50
N ARG A 268 -3.12 30.76 -2.54
CA ARG A 268 -2.17 31.82 -2.96
C ARG A 268 -0.89 31.88 -2.13
N GLY A 269 -0.97 31.48 -0.85
CA GLY A 269 0.14 31.44 0.10
C GLY A 269 0.96 30.15 0.05
N ALA A 270 0.66 29.23 -0.88
CA ALA A 270 1.40 27.98 -1.00
C ALA A 270 2.86 28.21 -1.38
N VAL A 271 3.75 27.53 -0.66
CA VAL A 271 5.21 27.57 -0.89
C VAL A 271 5.81 26.19 -1.10
N SER A 272 5.09 25.13 -0.78
CA SER A 272 5.58 23.76 -0.93
C SER A 272 4.45 22.76 -1.07
N VAL A 273 4.81 21.54 -1.49
CA VAL A 273 3.90 20.40 -1.52
C VAL A 273 4.51 19.24 -0.75
N ARG A 274 3.66 18.44 -0.11
CA ARG A 274 4.00 17.17 0.53
C ARG A 274 3.21 16.04 -0.13
N VAL A 275 3.91 15.00 -0.55
CA VAL A 275 3.34 13.83 -1.21
C VAL A 275 3.69 12.57 -0.44
N THR A 276 2.67 11.79 -0.10
CA THR A 276 2.81 10.55 0.67
C THR A 276 2.15 9.42 -0.11
N LEU A 277 2.87 8.32 -0.32
CA LEU A 277 2.26 7.08 -0.80
C LEU A 277 1.88 6.23 0.41
N ASN A 278 0.58 5.99 0.55
CA ASN A 278 0.01 5.19 1.62
C ASN A 278 -0.43 3.83 1.09
N TYR A 279 -0.55 2.86 1.98
CA TYR A 279 -1.01 1.51 1.71
C TYR A 279 -2.07 1.07 2.71
N GLN A 280 -3.10 0.40 2.23
CA GLN A 280 -4.10 -0.25 3.05
C GLN A 280 -4.23 -1.71 2.63
N SER A 281 -3.96 -2.57 3.61
CA SER A 281 -4.17 -3.99 3.41
C SER A 281 -5.68 -4.32 3.51
N ILE A 282 -6.39 -3.74 4.47
CA ILE A 282 -7.82 -3.94 4.69
C ILE A 282 -8.54 -2.59 4.63
N PRO A 283 -8.80 -2.03 3.42
CA PRO A 283 -9.43 -0.73 3.29
C PRO A 283 -10.87 -0.73 3.83
N PRO A 284 -11.43 0.44 4.19
CA PRO A 284 -12.79 0.55 4.74
C PRO A 284 -13.88 -0.09 3.89
N TYR A 285 -13.81 0.01 2.56
CA TYR A 285 -14.79 -0.65 1.67
C TYR A 285 -14.78 -2.17 1.80
N TYR A 286 -13.60 -2.78 1.99
CA TYR A 286 -13.49 -4.22 2.16
C TYR A 286 -14.19 -4.66 3.44
N LEU A 287 -13.93 -3.93 4.54
CA LEU A 287 -14.56 -4.20 5.84
C LEU A 287 -16.07 -4.00 5.76
N ASN A 288 -16.53 -2.91 5.16
CA ASN A 288 -17.94 -2.64 4.94
C ASN A 288 -18.61 -3.80 4.19
N GLN A 289 -18.02 -4.28 3.10
CA GLN A 289 -18.54 -5.44 2.37
C GLN A 289 -18.53 -6.73 3.20
N ARG A 290 -17.48 -7.00 3.98
CA ARG A 290 -17.44 -8.17 4.87
C ARG A 290 -18.55 -8.13 5.93
N PHE A 291 -18.87 -6.95 6.45
CA PHE A 291 -19.89 -6.76 7.49
C PHE A 291 -21.32 -6.72 6.95
N THR A 292 -21.51 -6.27 5.70
CA THR A 292 -22.83 -6.20 5.07
C THR A 292 -23.25 -7.52 4.43
N VAL A 293 -22.30 -8.24 3.82
CA VAL A 293 -22.57 -9.51 3.12
C VAL A 293 -22.38 -10.71 4.05
N GLY A 294 -21.39 -10.66 4.94
CA GLY A 294 -21.05 -11.78 5.82
C GLY A 294 -22.07 -11.97 6.96
N GLN A 295 -22.23 -13.21 7.40
CA GLN A 295 -23.11 -13.59 8.51
C GLN A 295 -22.42 -14.59 9.45
N GLY A 296 -22.94 -14.71 10.68
CA GLY A 296 -22.49 -15.73 11.63
C GLY A 296 -21.32 -15.31 12.53
N ALA A 297 -20.74 -16.30 13.21
CA ALA A 297 -19.74 -16.08 14.25
C ALA A 297 -18.44 -15.45 13.72
N GLU A 298 -17.99 -15.84 12.52
CA GLU A 298 -16.74 -15.34 11.93
C GLU A 298 -16.82 -13.87 11.54
N THR A 299 -17.96 -13.43 10.98
CA THR A 299 -18.17 -12.01 10.69
C THR A 299 -18.19 -11.18 11.97
N LYS A 300 -18.85 -11.67 13.03
CA LYS A 300 -18.84 -11.03 14.35
C LYS A 300 -17.44 -10.98 14.96
N ARG A 301 -16.65 -12.04 14.80
CA ARG A 301 -15.26 -12.12 15.25
C ARG A 301 -14.40 -11.08 14.53
N LEU A 302 -14.49 -10.98 13.20
CA LEU A 302 -13.77 -9.96 12.44
C LEU A 302 -14.18 -8.55 12.87
N ALA A 303 -15.48 -8.30 13.03
CA ALA A 303 -15.99 -7.00 13.49
C ALA A 303 -15.44 -6.65 14.88
N TYR A 304 -15.40 -7.62 15.80
CA TYR A 304 -14.78 -7.45 17.12
C TYR A 304 -13.30 -7.08 17.00
N LEU A 305 -12.50 -7.87 16.27
CA LEU A 305 -11.06 -7.66 16.12
C LEU A 305 -10.76 -6.27 15.53
N VAL A 306 -11.47 -5.88 14.47
CA VAL A 306 -11.26 -4.60 13.77
C VAL A 306 -11.69 -3.41 14.63
N SER A 307 -12.80 -3.51 15.36
CA SER A 307 -13.31 -2.41 16.20
C SER A 307 -12.54 -2.20 17.51
N HIS A 308 -11.78 -3.21 17.95
CA HIS A 308 -10.99 -3.15 19.17
C HIS A 308 -9.47 -3.10 18.89
N LEU A 309 -9.05 -3.11 17.63
CA LEU A 309 -7.64 -3.04 17.26
C LEU A 309 -7.11 -1.64 17.60
N THR A 310 -6.13 -1.58 18.50
CA THR A 310 -5.40 -0.34 18.78
C THR A 310 -4.36 -0.12 17.70
N VAL A 311 -4.47 0.98 16.95
CA VAL A 311 -3.55 1.31 15.84
C VAL A 311 -2.68 2.53 16.13
N GLU A 312 -3.01 3.27 17.18
CA GLU A 312 -2.26 4.40 17.69
C GLU A 312 -0.83 3.96 18.07
N HIS A 313 0.17 4.75 17.69
CA HIS A 313 1.57 4.44 17.93
C HIS A 313 2.05 3.13 17.28
N THR A 314 1.34 2.64 16.26
CA THR A 314 1.76 1.53 15.41
C THR A 314 2.08 2.03 13.99
N PRO A 315 2.79 1.24 13.17
CA PRO A 315 3.03 1.60 11.77
C PRO A 315 1.78 1.83 10.91
N VAL A 316 0.60 1.36 11.35
CA VAL A 316 -0.68 1.48 10.63
C VAL A 316 -1.64 2.51 11.24
N GLU A 317 -1.12 3.47 12.01
CA GLU A 317 -1.90 4.56 12.61
C GLU A 317 -2.78 5.28 11.58
N ASN A 318 -3.96 5.74 12.00
CA ASN A 318 -5.01 6.28 11.11
C ASN A 318 -5.43 5.29 10.01
N TRP A 319 -5.34 4.00 10.33
CA TRP A 319 -5.74 2.88 9.48
C TRP A 319 -5.03 2.87 8.12
N LYS A 320 -3.74 3.21 8.07
CA LYS A 320 -2.92 3.12 6.85
C LYS A 320 -1.44 2.98 7.16
N LEU A 321 -0.72 2.26 6.31
CA LEU A 321 0.73 2.18 6.33
C LEU A 321 1.32 3.24 5.41
N VAL A 322 2.15 4.15 5.93
CA VAL A 322 2.94 5.08 5.11
C VAL A 322 4.12 4.33 4.49
N LEU A 323 4.14 4.22 3.16
CA LEU A 323 5.26 3.60 2.44
C LEU A 323 6.42 4.60 2.31
N VAL A 324 6.16 5.76 1.72
CA VAL A 324 7.18 6.78 1.42
C VAL A 324 6.55 8.17 1.42
N CYS A 325 7.37 9.19 1.68
CA CYS A 325 6.93 10.58 1.68
C CYS A 325 8.05 11.50 1.17
N ALA A 326 7.68 12.50 0.38
CA ALA A 326 8.57 13.55 -0.12
C ALA A 326 7.91 14.92 0.03
N THR A 327 8.71 15.94 0.31
CA THR A 327 8.30 17.34 0.31
C THR A 327 9.18 18.11 -0.67
N ARG A 328 8.60 19.06 -1.40
CA ARG A 328 9.36 19.97 -2.28
C ARG A 328 8.84 21.39 -2.14
N ARG A 329 9.75 22.36 -1.93
CA ARG A 329 9.40 23.78 -1.98
C ARG A 329 9.53 24.33 -3.39
N ILE A 330 8.77 25.39 -3.67
CA ILE A 330 8.88 26.13 -4.92
C ILE A 330 10.29 26.70 -5.02
N GLY A 331 10.95 26.46 -6.16
CA GLY A 331 12.33 26.89 -6.40
C GLY A 331 13.40 25.86 -5.98
N ASP A 332 13.05 24.82 -5.21
CA ASP A 332 14.00 23.76 -4.87
C ASP A 332 14.27 22.86 -6.09
N SER A 333 15.53 22.44 -6.25
CA SER A 333 15.94 21.47 -7.27
C SER A 333 15.78 20.01 -6.82
N ALA A 334 15.60 19.77 -5.51
CA ALA A 334 15.55 18.43 -4.94
C ALA A 334 14.39 18.27 -3.95
N ASN A 335 13.98 17.01 -3.74
CA ASN A 335 13.01 16.63 -2.72
C ASN A 335 13.70 16.54 -1.35
N ILE A 336 12.94 16.83 -0.30
CA ILE A 336 13.32 16.61 1.09
C ILE A 336 12.46 15.46 1.62
N ALA A 337 13.08 14.49 2.29
CA ALA A 337 12.33 13.44 2.98
C ALA A 337 11.46 14.06 4.08
N CYS A 338 10.23 13.59 4.22
CA CYS A 338 9.35 14.09 5.27
C CYS A 338 9.92 13.78 6.66
N ALA A 339 9.83 14.73 7.59
CA ALA A 339 10.06 14.46 9.01
C ALA A 339 9.08 13.37 9.46
N ARG A 340 9.63 12.34 10.12
CA ARG A 340 8.87 11.17 10.56
C ARG A 340 8.28 11.37 11.93
#